data_AF-A0A4Y9N2U5-F1
#
_entry.id   AF-A0A4Y9N2U5-F1
#
_cell.length_a   1.000
_cell.length_b   1.000
_cell.length_c   1.000
_cell.angle_alpha   90.00
_cell.angle_beta   90.00
_cell.angle_gamma   90.00
#
_symmetry.space_group_name_H-M   'P 1'
#
loop_
_entity.id
_entity.type
_entity.pdbx_description
1 polymer ?
#
loop_
_entity_poly.entity_id
_entity_poly.type
_entity_poly.pdbx_seq_one_letter_code
_entity_poly.pdbx_strand_id
1 'polypeptide(L)'
;MTTTALPEATGRRVRSPLPALAGLGALAAFAGAVVVFNDLLRGAETPEEAASAMEGAPLGLTAVLVGTYALLAIAVSGMLAARLARGGETAAIRLLPLLGAGHVLLLTAAFTAPAAAVAVGTMVFDGGVTPGAAEVALVLMNVAHPIAAWVGAGFLIAVALATRAAGASRMLFGGSAVLAVGLLLPPVGWAVTYLMALWFAGVGIWLWRRG
;
A
#
# COMPACT_ATOMS: atom_id res chain seq x y z
N MET A 1 45.90 36.77 0.18
CA MET A 1 44.47 36.40 0.27
C MET A 1 44.45 34.92 0.66
N THR A 2 44.21 34.62 1.93
CA THR A 2 44.35 33.29 2.52
C THR A 2 42.95 32.69 2.65
N THR A 3 42.65 31.67 1.84
CA THR A 3 41.42 30.91 1.92
C THR A 3 41.50 29.93 3.08
N THR A 4 40.76 30.22 4.15
CA THR A 4 40.56 29.30 5.27
C THR A 4 39.70 28.13 4.79
N ALA A 5 40.30 26.96 4.59
CA ALA A 5 39.55 25.74 4.34
C ALA A 5 38.82 25.33 5.62
N LEU A 6 37.48 25.32 5.59
CA LEU A 6 36.68 24.74 6.66
C LEU A 6 36.96 23.23 6.72
N PRO A 7 37.23 22.66 7.91
CA PRO A 7 37.44 21.23 8.04
C PRO A 7 36.18 20.49 7.61
N GLU A 8 36.32 19.59 6.63
CA GLU A 8 35.27 18.65 6.26
C GLU A 8 34.88 17.84 7.50
N ALA A 9 33.73 18.18 8.07
CA ALA A 9 33.10 17.35 9.09
C ALA A 9 32.77 16.01 8.45
N THR A 10 33.62 15.02 8.68
CA THR A 10 33.38 13.60 8.38
C THR A 10 32.30 13.07 9.33
N GLY A 11 31.09 13.60 9.18
CA GLY A 11 29.90 13.14 9.88
C GLY A 11 29.53 11.74 9.39
N ARG A 12 29.82 10.74 10.22
CA ARG A 12 29.31 9.37 10.07
C ARG A 12 27.78 9.46 9.92
N ARG A 13 27.24 9.22 8.72
CA ARG A 13 25.78 9.19 8.48
C ARG A 13 25.17 8.15 9.42
N VAL A 14 24.43 8.63 10.42
CA VAL A 14 23.66 7.77 11.31
C VAL A 14 22.54 7.14 10.49
N ARG A 15 22.48 5.81 10.48
CA ARG A 15 21.41 5.06 9.81
C ARG A 15 20.09 5.34 10.52
N SER A 16 19.17 6.01 9.85
CA SER A 16 17.83 6.24 10.38
C SER A 16 16.99 4.95 10.31
N PRO A 17 16.37 4.49 11.41
CA PRO A 17 15.50 3.31 11.43
C PRO A 17 14.10 3.57 10.85
N LEU A 18 13.76 4.83 10.53
CA LEU A 18 12.44 5.23 10.06
C LEU A 18 11.89 4.40 8.89
N PRO A 19 12.68 4.01 7.86
CA PRO A 19 12.15 3.19 6.78
C PRO A 19 11.68 1.80 7.25
N ALA A 20 12.41 1.18 8.18
CA ALA A 20 12.05 -0.12 8.73
C ALA A 20 10.81 -0.02 9.62
N LEU A 21 10.72 1.02 10.46
CA LEU A 21 9.55 1.28 11.29
C LEU A 21 8.30 1.54 10.43
N ALA A 22 8.43 2.31 9.35
CA ALA A 22 7.33 2.54 8.42
C ALA A 22 6.88 1.25 7.73
N GLY A 23 7.82 0.45 7.21
CA GLY A 23 7.49 -0.81 6.54
C GLY A 23 6.84 -1.83 7.49
N LEU A 24 7.38 -2.01 8.70
CA LEU A 24 6.82 -2.92 9.70
C LEU A 24 5.48 -2.41 10.25
N GLY A 25 5.35 -1.11 10.46
CA GLY A 25 4.09 -0.48 10.86
C GLY A 25 3.01 -0.66 9.79
N ALA A 26 3.35 -0.53 8.51
CA ALA A 26 2.43 -0.80 7.40
C ALA A 26 1.94 -2.26 7.45
N LEU A 27 2.87 -3.21 7.63
CA LEU A 27 2.52 -4.62 7.77
C LEU A 27 1.61 -4.90 8.97
N ALA A 28 1.95 -4.35 10.15
CA ALA A 28 1.15 -4.52 11.35
C ALA A 28 -0.27 -3.93 11.19
N ALA A 29 -0.38 -2.74 10.60
CA ALA A 29 -1.65 -2.09 10.34
C ALA A 29 -2.50 -2.91 9.36
N PHE A 30 -1.92 -3.39 8.26
CA PHE A 30 -2.62 -4.22 7.29
C PHE A 30 -3.03 -5.58 7.88
N ALA A 31 -2.16 -6.25 8.63
CA ALA A 31 -2.48 -7.51 9.31
C ALA A 31 -3.62 -7.32 10.34
N GLY A 32 -3.57 -6.23 11.10
CA GLY A 32 -4.65 -5.84 12.01
C GLY A 32 -5.97 -5.62 11.27
N ALA A 33 -5.94 -4.94 10.12
CA ALA A 33 -7.12 -4.75 9.29
C ALA A 33 -7.72 -6.09 8.84
N VAL A 34 -6.88 -7.03 8.36
CA VAL A 34 -7.33 -8.37 7.94
C VAL A 34 -7.96 -9.16 9.09
N VAL A 35 -7.37 -9.10 10.29
CA VAL A 35 -7.91 -9.79 11.48
C VAL A 35 -9.26 -9.21 11.91
N VAL A 36 -9.37 -7.88 11.92
CA VAL A 36 -10.60 -7.17 12.33
C VAL A 36 -11.72 -7.29 11.29
N PHE A 37 -11.36 -7.39 10.01
CA PHE A 37 -12.28 -7.41 8.87
C PHE A 37 -12.60 -8.82 8.36
N ASN A 38 -12.39 -9.85 9.17
CA ASN A 38 -12.64 -11.21 8.75
C ASN A 38 -14.16 -11.45 8.60
N ASP A 39 -14.56 -11.84 7.39
CA ASP A 39 -15.93 -12.21 6.98
C ASP A 39 -17.01 -11.13 7.20
N LEU A 40 -16.82 -9.98 6.55
CA LEU A 40 -17.77 -8.86 6.59
C LEU A 40 -19.17 -9.19 6.07
N LEU A 41 -19.24 -10.08 5.09
CA LEU A 41 -20.49 -10.40 4.41
C LEU A 41 -21.18 -11.59 5.07
N ARG A 42 -20.51 -12.37 5.92
CA ARG A 42 -21.06 -13.58 6.59
C ARG A 42 -21.73 -14.54 5.61
N GLY A 43 -21.24 -14.60 4.38
CA GLY A 43 -21.84 -15.38 3.30
C GLY A 43 -23.14 -14.82 2.72
N ALA A 44 -23.43 -13.53 2.90
CA ALA A 44 -24.61 -12.86 2.35
C ALA A 44 -24.78 -13.11 0.85
N GLU A 45 -25.98 -13.53 0.46
CA GLU A 45 -26.36 -13.80 -0.91
C GLU A 45 -27.18 -12.65 -1.51
N THR A 46 -27.72 -11.76 -0.66
CA THR A 46 -28.49 -10.58 -1.10
C THR A 46 -27.93 -9.25 -0.58
N PRO A 47 -28.22 -8.12 -1.24
CA PRO A 47 -27.84 -6.79 -0.75
C PRO A 47 -28.40 -6.45 0.64
N GLU A 48 -29.59 -6.96 0.98
CA GLU A 48 -30.21 -6.79 2.30
C GLU A 48 -29.43 -7.54 3.39
N GLU A 49 -29.05 -8.79 3.11
CA GLU A 49 -28.20 -9.59 4.00
C GLU A 49 -26.83 -8.93 4.20
N ALA A 50 -26.23 -8.42 3.12
CA ALA A 50 -24.97 -7.71 3.17
C ALA A 50 -25.06 -6.43 4.01
N ALA A 51 -26.12 -5.64 3.85
CA ALA A 51 -26.36 -4.44 4.64
C ALA A 51 -26.51 -4.77 6.13
N SER A 52 -27.28 -5.80 6.46
CA SER A 52 -27.45 -6.28 7.85
C SER A 52 -26.13 -6.80 8.44
N ALA A 53 -25.31 -7.52 7.67
CA ALA A 53 -24.01 -8.02 8.13
C ALA A 53 -23.01 -6.89 8.39
N MET A 54 -23.08 -5.80 7.63
CA MET A 54 -22.26 -4.60 7.85
C MET A 54 -22.70 -3.81 9.09
N GLU A 55 -23.96 -3.93 9.50
CA GLU A 55 -24.51 -3.26 10.68
C GLU A 55 -23.91 -3.85 11.97
N GLY A 56 -23.06 -3.08 12.65
CA GLY A 56 -22.34 -3.52 13.86
C GLY A 56 -20.94 -4.12 13.60
N ALA A 57 -20.50 -4.21 12.35
CA ALA A 57 -19.12 -4.57 12.04
C ALA A 57 -18.13 -3.43 12.43
N PRO A 58 -16.90 -3.74 12.85
CA PRO A 58 -15.89 -2.75 13.27
C PRO A 58 -15.25 -1.98 12.07
N LEU A 59 -16.07 -1.56 11.12
CA LEU A 59 -15.69 -0.99 9.83
C LEU A 59 -14.87 0.30 9.95
N GLY A 60 -15.15 1.13 10.96
CA GLY A 60 -14.38 2.34 11.23
C GLY A 60 -12.93 2.04 11.64
N LEU A 61 -12.71 1.02 12.49
CA LEU A 61 -11.36 0.62 12.89
C LEU A 61 -10.58 0.06 11.69
N THR A 62 -11.22 -0.75 10.84
CA THR A 62 -10.57 -1.23 9.62
C THR A 62 -10.18 -0.07 8.72
N ALA A 63 -11.06 0.91 8.50
CA ALA A 63 -10.74 2.07 7.67
C ALA A 63 -9.51 2.84 8.19
N VAL A 64 -9.41 3.02 9.51
CA VAL A 64 -8.23 3.65 10.14
C VAL A 64 -6.97 2.81 9.93
N LEU A 65 -7.05 1.49 10.11
CA LEU A 65 -5.91 0.58 9.93
C LEU A 65 -5.43 0.54 8.47
N VAL A 66 -6.35 0.46 7.51
CA VAL A 66 -6.02 0.50 6.07
C VAL A 66 -5.46 1.87 5.67
N GLY A 67 -6.03 2.97 6.18
CA GLY A 67 -5.48 4.31 5.97
C GLY A 67 -4.08 4.48 6.56
N THR A 68 -3.82 3.90 7.73
CA THR A 68 -2.49 3.88 8.36
C THR A 68 -1.49 3.10 7.51
N TYR A 69 -1.88 1.90 7.06
CA TYR A 69 -1.10 1.13 6.10
C TYR A 69 -0.76 1.97 4.87
N ALA A 70 -1.75 2.70 4.33
CA ALA A 70 -1.59 3.48 3.12
C ALA A 70 -0.53 4.58 3.26
N LEU A 71 -0.62 5.38 4.32
CA LEU A 71 0.33 6.45 4.59
C LEU A 71 1.76 5.92 4.75
N LEU A 72 1.92 4.82 5.49
CA LEU A 72 3.22 4.21 5.74
C LEU A 72 3.82 3.57 4.48
N ALA A 73 3.01 2.89 3.67
CA ALA A 73 3.44 2.29 2.40
C ALA A 73 3.82 3.37 1.36
N ILE A 74 3.10 4.49 1.31
CA ILE A 74 3.44 5.65 0.46
C ILE A 74 4.78 6.24 0.90
N ALA A 75 5.00 6.40 2.21
CA ALA A 75 6.27 6.88 2.73
C ALA A 75 7.43 5.96 2.33
N VAL A 76 7.27 4.64 2.46
CA VAL A 76 8.27 3.64 2.02
C VAL A 76 8.55 3.76 0.52
N SER A 77 7.52 3.95 -0.31
CA SER A 77 7.66 4.14 -1.76
C SER A 77 8.47 5.40 -2.11
N GLY A 78 8.18 6.52 -1.44
CA GLY A 78 8.92 7.76 -1.62
C GLY A 78 10.39 7.65 -1.17
N MET A 79 10.63 7.01 -0.03
CA MET A 79 12.00 6.74 0.46
C MET A 79 12.77 5.82 -0.49
N LEU A 80 12.11 4.82 -1.08
CA LEU A 80 12.71 3.95 -2.08
C LEU A 80 13.09 4.73 -3.34
N ALA A 81 12.19 5.56 -3.86
CA ALA A 81 12.47 6.39 -5.03
C ALA A 81 13.68 7.31 -4.79
N ALA A 82 13.70 8.01 -3.65
CA ALA A 82 14.81 8.87 -3.26
C ALA A 82 16.14 8.09 -3.12
N ARG A 83 16.09 6.84 -2.62
CA ARG A 83 17.30 6.00 -2.48
C ARG A 83 17.85 5.56 -3.83
N LEU A 84 16.97 5.20 -4.77
CA LEU A 84 17.35 4.75 -6.11
C LEU A 84 17.85 5.92 -6.98
N ALA A 85 17.27 7.11 -6.83
CA ALA A 85 17.71 8.33 -7.52
C ALA A 85 19.19 8.69 -7.27
N ARG A 86 19.75 8.30 -6.11
CA ARG A 86 21.18 8.50 -5.81
C ARG A 86 22.12 7.78 -6.79
N GLY A 87 21.64 6.75 -7.47
CA GLY A 87 22.38 6.02 -8.51
C GLY A 87 22.22 6.60 -9.92
N GLY A 88 21.49 7.70 -10.07
CA GLY A 88 21.10 8.29 -11.35
C GLY A 88 19.59 8.30 -11.51
N GLU A 89 19.06 9.40 -12.04
CA GLU A 89 17.62 9.58 -12.20
C GLU A 89 17.11 9.02 -13.53
N THR A 90 15.98 8.30 -13.49
CA THR A 90 15.35 7.68 -14.66
C THR A 90 13.84 7.91 -14.63
N ALA A 91 13.17 7.77 -15.78
CA ALA A 91 11.71 7.87 -15.85
C ALA A 91 11.01 6.87 -14.92
N ALA A 92 11.54 5.65 -14.78
CA ALA A 92 11.02 4.65 -13.85
C ALA A 92 11.04 5.13 -12.40
N ILE A 93 12.14 5.75 -11.96
CA ILE A 93 12.29 6.30 -10.60
C ILE A 93 11.28 7.42 -10.35
N ARG A 94 11.06 8.30 -11.34
CA ARG A 94 10.10 9.42 -11.23
C ARG A 94 8.65 8.94 -11.08
N LEU A 95 8.31 7.81 -11.69
CA LEU A 95 6.97 7.24 -11.61
C LEU A 95 6.73 6.46 -10.30
N LEU A 96 7.77 6.07 -9.55
CA LEU A 96 7.61 5.25 -8.35
C LEU A 96 6.66 5.83 -7.30
N PRO A 97 6.77 7.12 -6.90
CA PRO A 97 5.87 7.67 -5.89
C PRO A 97 4.42 7.71 -6.39
N LEU A 98 4.21 8.03 -7.67
CA LEU A 98 2.88 8.11 -8.28
C LEU A 98 2.23 6.74 -8.40
N LEU A 99 2.94 5.74 -8.93
CA LEU A 99 2.42 4.39 -9.09
C LEU A 99 2.24 3.70 -7.72
N GLY A 100 3.18 3.89 -6.79
CA GLY A 100 3.07 3.38 -5.43
C GLY A 100 1.87 3.97 -4.70
N ALA A 101 1.71 5.30 -4.72
CA ALA A 101 0.55 5.95 -4.13
C ALA A 101 -0.76 5.57 -4.83
N GLY A 102 -0.79 5.54 -6.17
CA GLY A 102 -1.96 5.12 -6.93
C GLY A 102 -2.42 3.71 -6.56
N HIS A 103 -1.50 2.74 -6.52
CA HIS A 103 -1.80 1.38 -6.09
C HIS A 103 -2.40 1.34 -4.67
N VAL A 104 -1.71 1.98 -3.72
CA VAL A 104 -2.08 1.94 -2.31
C VAL A 104 -3.40 2.67 -2.04
N LEU A 105 -3.65 3.81 -2.69
CA LEU A 105 -4.89 4.56 -2.54
C LEU A 105 -6.08 3.86 -3.18
N LEU A 106 -5.91 3.24 -4.35
CA LEU A 106 -6.96 2.42 -4.97
C LEU A 106 -7.30 1.21 -4.10
N LEU A 107 -6.28 0.58 -3.54
CA LEU A 107 -6.47 -0.54 -2.62
C LEU A 107 -7.19 -0.11 -1.34
N THR A 108 -6.83 1.06 -0.82
CA THR A 108 -7.53 1.68 0.32
C THR A 108 -8.99 1.92 -0.01
N ALA A 109 -9.27 2.56 -1.15
CA ALA A 109 -10.64 2.84 -1.58
C ALA A 109 -11.48 1.55 -1.70
N ALA A 110 -10.90 0.47 -2.23
CA ALA A 110 -11.55 -0.84 -2.27
C ALA A 110 -11.87 -1.33 -0.84
N PHE A 111 -10.88 -1.45 0.04
CA PHE A 111 -11.10 -2.00 1.38
C PHE A 111 -11.93 -1.11 2.32
N THR A 112 -11.99 0.20 2.09
CA THR A 112 -12.77 1.12 2.92
C THR A 112 -14.16 1.42 2.37
N ALA A 113 -14.54 0.90 1.19
CA ALA A 113 -15.86 1.14 0.61
C ALA A 113 -17.03 0.74 1.55
N PRO A 114 -16.99 -0.43 2.23
CA PRO A 114 -18.05 -0.79 3.18
C PRO A 114 -18.12 0.17 4.38
N ALA A 115 -16.99 0.66 4.86
CA ALA A 115 -16.95 1.65 5.93
C ALA A 115 -17.54 2.99 5.50
N ALA A 116 -17.33 3.39 4.24
CA ALA A 116 -17.97 4.58 3.68
C ALA A 116 -19.50 4.42 3.57
N ALA A 117 -19.99 3.24 3.18
CA ALA A 117 -21.42 2.95 3.14
C ALA A 117 -22.08 3.07 4.53
N VAL A 118 -21.46 2.51 5.57
CA VAL A 118 -21.91 2.70 6.97
C VAL A 118 -21.87 4.17 7.38
N ALA A 119 -20.77 4.85 7.11
CA ALA A 119 -20.57 6.23 7.50
C ALA A 119 -21.65 7.15 6.89
N VAL A 120 -21.92 7.01 5.60
CA VAL A 120 -22.97 7.78 4.92
C VAL A 120 -24.35 7.40 5.46
N GLY A 121 -24.64 6.11 5.59
CA GLY A 121 -25.93 5.63 6.09
C GLY A 121 -26.26 6.12 7.50
N THR A 122 -25.27 6.12 8.39
CA THR A 122 -25.42 6.55 9.79
C THR A 122 -25.39 8.07 9.97
N MET A 123 -24.52 8.78 9.25
CA MET A 123 -24.35 10.24 9.45
C MET A 123 -25.25 11.12 8.58
N VAL A 124 -25.76 10.60 7.45
CA VAL A 124 -26.57 11.39 6.50
C VAL A 124 -28.04 11.02 6.56
N PHE A 125 -28.36 9.75 6.84
CA PHE A 125 -29.71 9.21 6.70
C PHE A 125 -30.31 8.63 7.99
N ASP A 126 -29.60 8.70 9.13
CA ASP A 126 -30.02 8.20 10.46
C ASP A 126 -30.53 6.73 10.46
N GLY A 127 -30.15 5.92 9.46
CA GLY A 127 -30.85 4.68 9.14
C GLY A 127 -29.96 3.44 8.93
N GLY A 128 -28.68 3.50 9.30
CA GLY A 128 -27.75 2.39 9.09
C GLY A 128 -27.38 2.18 7.61
N VAL A 129 -26.89 1.00 7.25
CA VAL A 129 -26.49 0.69 5.85
C VAL A 129 -27.73 0.31 5.04
N THR A 130 -27.96 0.99 3.93
CA THR A 130 -29.03 0.60 2.99
C THR A 130 -28.54 -0.50 2.03
N PRO A 131 -29.44 -1.37 1.51
CA PRO A 131 -29.07 -2.39 0.53
C PRO A 131 -28.35 -1.80 -0.70
N GLY A 132 -28.83 -0.66 -1.21
CA GLY A 132 -28.19 0.03 -2.33
C GLY A 132 -26.79 0.56 -1.99
N ALA A 133 -26.55 1.02 -0.76
CA ALA A 133 -25.20 1.44 -0.33
C ALA A 133 -24.24 0.25 -0.22
N ALA A 134 -24.72 -0.90 0.27
CA ALA A 134 -23.94 -2.15 0.31
C ALA A 134 -23.58 -2.63 -1.10
N GLU A 135 -24.53 -2.63 -2.04
CA GLU A 135 -24.29 -3.00 -3.44
C GLU A 135 -23.25 -2.06 -4.09
N VAL A 136 -23.39 -0.75 -3.93
CA VAL A 136 -22.42 0.23 -4.46
C VAL A 136 -21.03 0.01 -3.87
N ALA A 137 -20.91 -0.29 -2.58
CA ALA A 137 -19.63 -0.61 -1.96
C ALA A 137 -18.99 -1.86 -2.58
N LEU A 138 -19.78 -2.92 -2.81
CA LEU A 138 -19.31 -4.15 -3.45
C LEU A 138 -18.90 -3.94 -4.91
N VAL A 139 -19.65 -3.13 -5.66
CA VAL A 139 -19.28 -2.74 -7.03
C VAL A 139 -17.96 -1.98 -7.01
N LEU A 140 -17.79 -1.01 -6.09
CA LEU A 140 -16.57 -0.23 -5.97
C LEU A 140 -15.37 -1.10 -5.60
N MET A 141 -15.55 -2.07 -4.71
CA MET A 141 -14.53 -3.09 -4.39
C MET A 141 -14.11 -3.88 -5.63
N ASN A 142 -15.09 -4.38 -6.39
CA ASN A 142 -14.85 -5.20 -7.58
C ASN A 142 -14.22 -4.43 -8.74
N VAL A 143 -14.42 -3.11 -8.83
CA VAL A 143 -13.79 -2.26 -9.85
C VAL A 143 -12.41 -1.78 -9.40
N ALA A 144 -12.30 -1.28 -8.16
CA ALA A 144 -11.08 -0.68 -7.67
C ALA A 144 -9.96 -1.71 -7.45
N HIS A 145 -10.28 -2.92 -6.98
CA HIS A 145 -9.26 -3.93 -6.69
C HIS A 145 -8.49 -4.38 -7.94
N PRO A 146 -9.13 -4.75 -9.08
CA PRO A 146 -8.40 -5.05 -10.31
C PRO A 146 -7.53 -3.88 -10.77
N ILE A 147 -8.05 -2.65 -10.78
CA ILE A 147 -7.29 -1.46 -11.19
C ILE A 147 -6.08 -1.27 -10.26
N ALA A 148 -6.26 -1.45 -8.95
CA ALA A 148 -5.16 -1.41 -7.98
C ALA A 148 -4.09 -2.46 -8.31
N ALA A 149 -4.47 -3.67 -8.73
CA ALA A 149 -3.52 -4.71 -9.12
C ALA A 149 -2.72 -4.32 -10.38
N TRP A 150 -3.36 -3.75 -11.40
CA TRP A 150 -2.67 -3.24 -12.60
C TRP A 150 -1.68 -2.12 -12.28
N VAL A 151 -2.10 -1.15 -11.47
CA VAL A 151 -1.23 -0.05 -11.02
C VAL A 151 -0.09 -0.58 -10.14
N GLY A 152 -0.37 -1.56 -9.27
CA GLY A 152 0.62 -2.24 -8.44
C GLY A 152 1.65 -3.01 -9.26
N ALA A 153 1.23 -3.68 -10.32
CA ALA A 153 2.13 -4.34 -11.26
C ALA A 153 3.03 -3.32 -11.96
N GLY A 154 2.46 -2.21 -12.44
CA GLY A 154 3.22 -1.10 -13.02
C GLY A 154 4.24 -0.52 -12.05
N PHE A 155 3.84 -0.32 -10.78
CA PHE A 155 4.73 0.11 -9.70
C PHE A 155 5.92 -0.85 -9.52
N LEU A 156 5.65 -2.15 -9.37
CA LEU A 156 6.69 -3.15 -9.14
C LEU A 156 7.62 -3.34 -10.35
N ILE A 157 7.09 -3.25 -11.58
CA ILE A 157 7.90 -3.22 -12.81
C ILE A 157 8.83 -2.00 -12.79
N ALA A 158 8.30 -0.82 -12.46
CA ALA A 158 9.12 0.39 -12.34
C ALA A 158 10.19 0.22 -11.25
N VAL A 159 9.89 -0.42 -10.12
CA VAL A 159 10.90 -0.72 -9.08
C VAL A 159 11.97 -1.65 -9.62
N ALA A 160 11.60 -2.72 -10.33
CA ALA A 160 12.55 -3.66 -10.90
C ALA A 160 13.49 -2.96 -11.91
N LEU A 161 12.93 -2.17 -12.83
CA LEU A 161 13.71 -1.40 -13.81
C LEU A 161 14.64 -0.39 -13.14
N ALA A 162 14.13 0.38 -12.19
CA ALA A 162 14.92 1.35 -11.43
C ALA A 162 16.05 0.68 -10.62
N THR A 163 15.76 -0.45 -9.98
CA THR A 163 16.73 -1.23 -9.21
C THR A 163 17.83 -1.79 -10.10
N ARG A 164 17.48 -2.28 -11.29
CA ARG A 164 18.44 -2.77 -12.28
C ARG A 164 19.33 -1.65 -12.80
N ALA A 165 18.75 -0.51 -13.17
CA ALA A 165 19.49 0.65 -13.66
C ALA A 165 20.47 1.19 -12.60
N ALA A 166 20.06 1.22 -11.33
CA ALA A 166 20.90 1.67 -10.22
C ALA A 166 21.88 0.59 -9.71
N GLY A 167 21.85 -0.64 -10.23
CA GLY A 167 22.67 -1.76 -9.74
C GLY A 167 22.47 -2.07 -8.25
N ALA A 168 21.29 -1.78 -7.68
CA ALA A 168 21.13 -1.63 -6.23
C ALA A 168 20.98 -2.96 -5.46
N SER A 169 20.18 -3.91 -5.96
CA SER A 169 19.92 -5.18 -5.26
C SER A 169 19.25 -6.22 -6.16
N ARG A 170 19.83 -7.42 -6.25
CA ARG A 170 19.24 -8.56 -6.97
C ARG A 170 17.94 -9.06 -6.31
N MET A 171 17.87 -9.02 -4.98
CA MET A 171 16.69 -9.44 -4.22
C MET A 171 15.51 -8.50 -4.45
N LEU A 172 15.76 -7.18 -4.46
CA LEU A 172 14.70 -6.19 -4.72
C LEU A 172 14.20 -6.32 -6.16
N PHE A 173 15.12 -6.47 -7.13
CA PHE A 173 14.77 -6.72 -8.52
C PHE A 173 13.90 -7.98 -8.67
N GLY A 174 14.39 -9.13 -8.17
CA GLY A 174 13.71 -10.41 -8.32
C GLY A 174 12.37 -10.46 -7.59
N GLY A 175 12.33 -9.98 -6.34
CA GLY A 175 11.11 -9.94 -5.54
C GLY A 175 10.04 -9.06 -6.17
N SER A 176 10.39 -7.86 -6.64
CA SER A 176 9.45 -6.98 -7.33
C SER A 176 8.98 -7.57 -8.67
N ALA A 177 9.87 -8.18 -9.46
CA ALA A 177 9.48 -8.79 -10.73
C ALA A 177 8.51 -9.97 -10.55
N VAL A 178 8.76 -10.84 -9.57
CA VAL A 178 7.88 -11.98 -9.27
C VAL A 178 6.50 -11.50 -8.81
N LEU A 179 6.44 -10.54 -7.90
CA LEU A 179 5.16 -9.98 -7.44
C LEU A 179 4.44 -9.22 -8.56
N ALA A 180 5.15 -8.54 -9.45
CA ALA A 180 4.53 -7.88 -10.60
C ALA A 180 3.83 -8.89 -11.52
N VAL A 181 4.50 -9.99 -11.85
CA VAL A 181 3.91 -11.09 -12.63
C VAL A 181 2.72 -11.68 -11.88
N GLY A 182 2.86 -11.91 -10.58
CA GLY A 182 1.77 -12.42 -9.74
C GLY A 182 0.53 -11.52 -9.75
N LEU A 183 0.68 -10.19 -9.70
CA LEU A 183 -0.43 -9.23 -9.79
C LEU A 183 -1.13 -9.25 -11.15
N LEU A 184 -0.42 -9.58 -12.23
CA LEU A 184 -0.96 -9.64 -13.59
C LEU A 184 -1.67 -10.96 -13.92
N LEU A 185 -1.64 -11.95 -13.03
CA LEU A 185 -2.23 -13.27 -13.25
C LEU A 185 -3.53 -13.42 -12.46
N PRO A 186 -4.72 -13.39 -13.10
CA PRO A 186 -5.95 -13.86 -12.46
C PRO A 186 -5.87 -15.39 -12.27
N PRO A 187 -6.24 -15.99 -11.12
CA PRO A 187 -6.76 -15.40 -9.86
C PRO A 187 -5.67 -15.04 -8.82
N VAL A 188 -4.39 -15.29 -9.12
CA VAL A 188 -3.24 -15.11 -8.23
C VAL A 188 -3.09 -13.66 -7.73
N GLY A 189 -3.50 -12.68 -8.54
CA GLY A 189 -3.39 -11.26 -8.20
C GLY A 189 -4.01 -10.90 -6.85
N TRP A 190 -5.13 -11.52 -6.46
CA TRP A 190 -5.74 -11.32 -5.14
C TRP A 190 -4.82 -11.72 -4.00
N ALA A 191 -4.23 -12.92 -4.07
CA ALA A 191 -3.30 -13.38 -3.04
C ALA A 191 -2.06 -12.47 -2.95
N VAL A 192 -1.57 -12.01 -4.10
CA VAL A 192 -0.38 -11.16 -4.17
C VAL A 192 -0.64 -9.77 -3.59
N THR A 193 -1.84 -9.22 -3.75
CA THR A 193 -2.24 -7.97 -3.08
C THR A 193 -2.04 -8.04 -1.56
N TYR A 194 -2.37 -9.16 -0.91
CA TYR A 194 -2.13 -9.34 0.53
C TYR A 194 -0.64 -9.43 0.87
N LEU A 195 0.20 -9.91 -0.05
CA LEU A 195 1.66 -9.99 0.14
C LEU A 195 2.34 -8.62 -0.03
N MET A 196 1.67 -7.60 -0.57
CA MET A 196 2.25 -6.26 -0.75
C MET A 196 2.70 -5.64 0.57
N ALA A 197 1.95 -5.87 1.66
CA ALA A 197 2.34 -5.39 2.98
C ALA A 197 3.69 -6.00 3.45
N LEU A 198 3.92 -7.29 3.17
CA LEU A 198 5.21 -7.95 3.41
C LEU A 198 6.32 -7.36 2.53
N TRP A 199 5.99 -7.05 1.27
CA TRP A 199 6.95 -6.41 0.37
C TRP A 199 7.36 -5.02 0.88
N PHE A 200 6.43 -4.17 1.32
CA PHE A 200 6.75 -2.87 1.91
C PHE A 200 7.59 -2.99 3.18
N ALA A 201 7.30 -3.97 4.06
CA ALA A 201 8.14 -4.27 5.21
C ALA A 201 9.56 -4.68 4.81
N GLY A 202 9.70 -5.58 3.83
CA GLY A 202 10.98 -6.01 3.28
C GLY A 202 11.79 -4.85 2.71
N VAL A 203 11.15 -3.95 1.95
CA VAL A 203 11.77 -2.74 1.40
C VAL A 203 12.19 -1.79 2.51
N GLY A 204 11.34 -1.56 3.52
CA GLY A 204 11.67 -0.72 4.68
C GLY A 204 12.92 -1.21 5.42
N ILE A 205 13.01 -2.52 5.67
CA ILE A 205 14.19 -3.16 6.28
C ILE A 205 15.42 -3.03 5.37
N TRP A 206 15.26 -3.25 4.07
CA TRP A 206 16.34 -3.10 3.09
C TRP A 206 16.89 -1.66 3.06
N LEU A 207 16.00 -0.66 3.06
CA LEU A 207 16.35 0.75 3.13
C LEU A 207 17.12 1.10 4.40
N TRP A 208 16.69 0.60 5.56
CA TRP A 208 17.42 0.80 6.82
C TRP A 208 18.82 0.18 6.80
N ARG A 209 18.97 -1.03 6.24
CA ARG A 209 20.27 -1.71 6.13
C ARG A 209 21.23 -1.04 5.13
N ARG A 210 20.69 -0.32 4.14
CA ARG A 210 21.43 0.31 3.02
C ARG A 210 21.48 1.84 3.08
N GLY A 211 20.92 2.44 4.13
CA GLY A 211 21.08 3.85 4.50
C GLY A 211 22.46 4.11 5.08
#